data_AF-A0A1G1PUK0-F1
#
_entry.id   AF-A0A1G1PUK0-F1
#
_cell.length_a   1.000
_cell.length_b   1.000
_cell.length_c   1.000
_cell.angle_alpha   90.00
_cell.angle_beta   90.00
_cell.angle_gamma   90.00
#
_symmetry.space_group_name_H-M   'P 1'
#
loop_
_entity.id
_entity.type
_entity.pdbx_description
1 polymer ?
#
loop_
_entity_poly.entity_id
_entity_poly.type
_entity_poly.pdbx_seq_one_letter_code
_entity_poly.pdbx_strand_id
1 'polypeptide(L)'
;MQKEKVERDKLEKERLVREESRKEAEVERLQHEKAEREKAEAERTAKAAAAKKAEAARIEQERLVKEKAAQERAAKEKAAAEKAEAERAAKEAERKKAEAEHLEKERLAKEKAAAERIEKEKAAAERKQKEREIREKAEAEQQRKEQEEREKTQARTLEKIQQEALEKVEQERLRQERRQEKLETLKFYENFLIQNPKLSKAAEFGYQAAQLRFELGELEQAQALCAQIIMDYPGSPYAGEAQKLFGKISDLRKAMQEKK
;
A
#
# COMPACT_ATOMS: atom_id res chain seq x y z
N MET A 1 -142.78 -1.97 106.81
CA MET A 1 -141.52 -1.50 106.16
C MET A 1 -140.27 -2.02 106.88
N GLN A 2 -140.06 -3.35 106.98
CA GLN A 2 -138.84 -3.91 107.60
C GLN A 2 -138.21 -5.08 106.80
N LYS A 3 -138.89 -5.63 105.78
CA LYS A 3 -138.35 -6.72 104.93
C LYS A 3 -137.54 -6.24 103.72
N GLU A 4 -137.72 -5.00 103.27
CA GLU A 4 -137.10 -4.47 102.03
C GLU A 4 -135.66 -3.95 102.23
N LYS A 5 -135.32 -3.48 103.43
CA LYS A 5 -133.95 -2.99 103.72
C LYS A 5 -132.91 -4.12 103.87
N VAL A 6 -133.33 -5.32 104.28
CA VAL A 6 -132.42 -6.46 104.50
C VAL A 6 -132.05 -7.16 103.19
N GLU A 7 -132.94 -7.18 102.19
CA GLU A 7 -132.61 -7.72 100.86
C GLU A 7 -131.66 -6.81 100.07
N ARG A 8 -131.82 -5.48 100.18
CA ARG A 8 -130.95 -4.53 99.46
C ARG A 8 -129.50 -4.61 99.93
N ASP A 9 -129.28 -4.78 101.24
CA ASP A 9 -127.94 -4.86 101.84
C ASP A 9 -127.21 -6.17 101.52
N LYS A 10 -127.96 -7.28 101.33
CA LYS A 10 -127.41 -8.57 100.86
C LYS A 10 -127.03 -8.54 99.38
N LEU A 11 -127.87 -7.93 98.54
CA LEU A 11 -127.61 -7.78 97.10
C LEU A 11 -126.43 -6.84 96.81
N GLU A 12 -126.22 -5.82 97.64
CA GLU A 12 -125.10 -4.89 97.47
C GLU A 12 -123.76 -5.52 97.87
N LYS A 13 -123.72 -6.32 98.94
CA LYS A 13 -122.53 -7.11 99.29
C LYS A 13 -122.20 -8.19 98.26
N GLU A 14 -123.20 -8.84 97.67
CA GLU A 14 -122.96 -9.84 96.62
C GLU A 14 -122.41 -9.22 95.32
N ARG A 15 -122.85 -8.01 94.96
CA ARG A 15 -122.32 -7.29 93.79
C ARG A 15 -120.86 -6.85 93.98
N LEU A 16 -120.49 -6.40 95.18
CA LEU A 16 -119.11 -6.00 95.49
C LEU A 16 -118.13 -7.17 95.40
N VAL A 17 -118.49 -8.34 95.95
CA VAL A 17 -117.65 -9.55 95.85
C VAL A 17 -117.53 -10.04 94.39
N ARG A 18 -118.60 -9.89 93.60
CA ARG A 18 -118.58 -10.25 92.17
C ARG A 18 -117.80 -9.27 91.32
N GLU A 19 -117.69 -8.01 91.73
CA GLU A 19 -116.89 -6.99 91.05
C GLU A 19 -115.40 -7.11 91.38
N GLU A 20 -115.04 -7.38 92.65
CA GLU A 20 -113.65 -7.64 93.05
C GLU A 20 -113.09 -8.91 92.39
N SER A 21 -113.84 -10.02 92.40
CA SER A 21 -113.42 -11.25 91.70
C SER A 21 -113.27 -11.05 90.18
N ARG A 22 -114.02 -10.12 89.58
CA ARG A 22 -113.86 -9.77 88.17
C ARG A 22 -112.59 -8.95 87.91
N LYS A 23 -112.24 -8.02 88.80
CA LYS A 23 -111.02 -7.22 88.71
C LYS A 23 -109.77 -8.08 88.94
N GLU A 24 -109.80 -9.01 89.89
CA GLU A 24 -108.69 -9.95 90.11
C GLU A 24 -108.47 -10.88 88.91
N ALA A 25 -109.54 -11.44 88.33
CA ALA A 25 -109.44 -12.27 87.13
C ALA A 25 -108.95 -11.49 85.90
N GLU A 26 -109.27 -10.20 85.79
CA GLU A 26 -108.79 -9.34 84.70
C GLU A 26 -107.30 -8.98 84.87
N VAL A 27 -106.85 -8.70 86.09
CA VAL A 27 -105.44 -8.47 86.39
C VAL A 27 -104.60 -9.73 86.14
N GLU A 28 -105.09 -10.90 86.52
CA GLU A 28 -104.42 -12.18 86.28
C GLU A 28 -104.30 -12.50 84.78
N ARG A 29 -105.36 -12.25 83.99
CA ARG A 29 -105.31 -12.41 82.52
C ARG A 29 -104.32 -11.46 81.86
N LEU A 30 -104.27 -10.20 82.29
CA LEU A 30 -103.32 -9.22 81.75
C LEU A 30 -101.88 -9.55 82.13
N GLN A 31 -101.62 -10.13 83.30
CA GLN A 31 -100.29 -10.60 83.69
C GLN A 31 -99.87 -11.84 82.88
N HIS A 32 -100.78 -12.79 82.66
CA HIS A 32 -100.52 -13.96 81.83
C HIS A 32 -100.26 -13.56 80.36
N GLU A 33 -101.03 -12.61 79.82
CA GLU A 33 -100.84 -12.11 78.45
C GLU A 33 -99.52 -11.36 78.28
N LYS A 34 -99.11 -10.55 79.26
CA LYS A 34 -97.79 -9.88 79.23
C LYS A 34 -96.64 -10.89 79.31
N ALA A 35 -96.74 -11.89 80.18
CA ALA A 35 -95.71 -12.93 80.30
C ALA A 35 -95.57 -13.78 79.04
N GLU A 36 -96.69 -14.12 78.38
CA GLU A 36 -96.69 -14.81 77.08
C GLU A 36 -96.08 -13.94 75.97
N ARG A 37 -96.43 -12.66 75.93
CA ARG A 37 -95.90 -11.72 74.93
C ARG A 37 -94.40 -11.47 75.10
N GLU A 38 -93.93 -11.35 76.35
CA GLU A 38 -92.52 -11.21 76.68
C GLU A 38 -91.72 -12.48 76.35
N LYS A 39 -92.27 -13.68 76.61
CA LYS A 39 -91.66 -14.95 76.17
C LYS A 39 -91.60 -15.07 74.65
N ALA A 40 -92.66 -14.71 73.95
CA ALA A 40 -92.68 -14.74 72.48
C ALA A 40 -91.70 -13.74 71.87
N GLU A 41 -91.50 -12.58 72.50
CA GLU A 41 -90.53 -11.57 72.08
C GLU A 41 -89.09 -12.01 72.39
N ALA A 42 -88.84 -12.60 73.56
CA ALA A 42 -87.56 -13.21 73.91
C ALA A 42 -87.19 -14.38 72.97
N GLU A 43 -88.16 -15.20 72.56
CA GLU A 43 -87.93 -16.30 71.61
C GLU A 43 -87.64 -15.78 70.19
N ARG A 44 -88.36 -14.74 69.74
CA ARG A 44 -88.12 -14.11 68.44
C ARG A 44 -86.75 -13.44 68.38
N THR A 45 -86.35 -12.74 69.44
CA THR A 45 -85.03 -12.11 69.51
C THR A 45 -83.90 -13.14 69.59
N ALA A 46 -84.10 -14.24 70.33
CA ALA A 46 -83.15 -15.37 70.36
C ALA A 46 -83.01 -16.06 69.00
N LYS A 47 -84.12 -16.33 68.30
CA LYS A 47 -84.10 -16.89 66.93
C LYS A 47 -83.45 -15.94 65.93
N ALA A 48 -83.73 -14.64 66.01
CA ALA A 48 -83.10 -13.63 65.14
C ALA A 48 -81.58 -13.53 65.39
N ALA A 49 -81.14 -13.62 66.65
CA ALA A 49 -79.72 -13.63 67.00
C ALA A 49 -79.01 -14.90 66.53
N ALA A 50 -79.66 -16.07 66.63
CA ALA A 50 -79.12 -17.33 66.12
C ALA A 50 -79.01 -17.32 64.58
N ALA A 51 -80.03 -16.80 63.88
CA ALA A 51 -80.00 -16.65 62.42
C ALA A 51 -78.87 -15.70 61.97
N LYS A 52 -78.70 -14.54 62.63
CA LYS A 52 -77.60 -13.62 62.35
C LYS A 52 -76.22 -14.25 62.58
N LYS A 53 -76.04 -15.04 63.65
CA LYS A 53 -74.77 -15.74 63.91
C LYS A 53 -74.49 -16.82 62.85
N ALA A 54 -75.51 -17.57 62.42
CA ALA A 54 -75.36 -18.58 61.38
C ALA A 54 -75.04 -17.95 60.00
N GLU A 55 -75.66 -16.82 59.68
CA GLU A 55 -75.37 -16.07 58.46
C GLU A 55 -73.96 -15.46 58.48
N ALA A 56 -73.56 -14.85 59.60
CA ALA A 56 -72.20 -14.34 59.78
C ALA A 56 -71.15 -15.46 59.64
N ALA A 57 -71.39 -16.63 60.24
CA ALA A 57 -70.50 -17.79 60.12
C ALA A 57 -70.41 -18.33 58.68
N ARG A 58 -71.52 -18.33 57.92
CA ARG A 58 -71.51 -18.71 56.50
C ARG A 58 -70.73 -17.73 55.65
N ILE A 59 -70.93 -16.43 55.86
CA ILE A 59 -70.20 -15.37 55.15
C ILE A 59 -68.69 -15.47 55.45
N GLU A 60 -68.31 -15.72 56.70
CA GLU A 60 -66.91 -15.87 57.09
C GLU A 60 -66.27 -17.12 56.47
N GLN A 61 -66.96 -18.27 56.47
CA GLN A 61 -66.50 -19.46 55.77
C GLN A 61 -66.37 -19.23 54.26
N GLU A 62 -67.33 -18.55 53.62
CA GLU A 62 -67.28 -18.23 52.20
C GLU A 62 -66.10 -17.29 51.88
N ARG A 63 -65.84 -16.30 52.74
CA ARG A 63 -64.67 -15.41 52.61
C ARG A 63 -63.36 -16.18 52.72
N LEU A 64 -63.23 -17.10 53.69
CA LEU A 64 -62.03 -17.92 53.86
C LEU A 64 -61.79 -18.86 52.67
N VAL A 65 -62.85 -19.45 52.09
CA VAL A 65 -62.74 -20.29 50.89
C VAL A 65 -62.33 -19.46 49.67
N LYS A 66 -62.95 -18.29 49.46
CA LYS A 66 -62.57 -17.38 48.37
C LYS A 66 -61.14 -16.86 48.54
N GLU A 67 -60.72 -16.55 49.76
CA GLU A 67 -59.37 -16.10 50.06
C GLU A 67 -58.33 -17.19 49.80
N LYS A 68 -58.56 -18.43 50.27
CA LYS A 68 -57.68 -19.57 49.96
C LYS A 68 -57.59 -19.85 48.47
N ALA A 69 -58.71 -19.81 47.75
CA ALA A 69 -58.73 -20.00 46.30
C ALA A 69 -58.00 -18.86 45.56
N ALA A 70 -58.11 -17.62 46.03
CA ALA A 70 -57.38 -16.48 45.49
C ALA A 70 -55.87 -16.58 45.76
N GLN A 71 -55.48 -16.97 46.98
CA GLN A 71 -54.08 -17.22 47.33
C GLN A 71 -53.48 -18.36 46.50
N GLU A 72 -54.20 -19.46 46.29
CA GLU A 72 -53.73 -20.59 45.47
C GLU A 72 -53.58 -20.20 44.00
N ARG A 73 -54.52 -19.42 43.43
CA ARG A 73 -54.41 -18.88 42.07
C ARG A 73 -53.23 -17.93 41.94
N ALA A 74 -53.04 -17.01 42.89
CA ALA A 74 -51.91 -16.09 42.89
C ALA A 74 -50.57 -16.82 43.02
N ALA A 75 -50.50 -17.90 43.82
CA ALA A 75 -49.30 -18.74 43.93
C ALA A 75 -48.98 -19.48 42.62
N LYS A 76 -50.01 -20.07 41.97
CA LYS A 76 -49.86 -20.72 40.66
C LYS A 76 -49.45 -19.74 39.56
N GLU A 77 -50.03 -18.54 39.56
CA GLU A 77 -49.69 -17.49 38.59
C GLU A 77 -48.26 -16.99 38.77
N LYS A 78 -47.82 -16.74 40.02
CA LYS A 78 -46.42 -16.40 40.32
C LYS A 78 -45.45 -17.48 39.88
N ALA A 79 -45.73 -18.75 40.18
CA ALA A 79 -44.87 -19.87 39.76
C ALA A 79 -44.82 -20.04 38.24
N ALA A 80 -45.93 -19.77 37.53
CA ALA A 80 -45.96 -19.80 36.07
C ALA A 80 -45.18 -18.62 35.46
N ALA A 81 -45.32 -17.42 36.03
CA ALA A 81 -44.56 -16.24 35.61
C ALA A 81 -43.06 -16.42 35.83
N GLU A 82 -42.66 -16.94 36.99
CA GLU A 82 -41.24 -17.20 37.32
C GLU A 82 -40.62 -18.26 36.40
N LYS A 83 -41.36 -19.33 36.06
CA LYS A 83 -40.90 -20.32 35.06
C LYS A 83 -40.76 -19.72 33.65
N ALA A 84 -41.71 -18.89 33.23
CA ALA A 84 -41.66 -18.23 31.92
C ALA A 84 -40.51 -17.21 31.83
N GLU A 85 -40.22 -16.49 32.92
CA GLU A 85 -39.08 -15.58 33.02
C GLU A 85 -37.75 -16.35 33.00
N ALA A 86 -37.65 -17.45 33.75
CA ALA A 86 -36.47 -18.32 33.75
C ALA A 86 -36.21 -18.92 32.36
N GLU A 87 -37.25 -19.36 31.63
CA GLU A 87 -37.10 -19.88 30.27
C GLU A 87 -36.66 -18.78 29.28
N ARG A 88 -37.19 -17.56 29.40
CA ARG A 88 -36.76 -16.41 28.59
C ARG A 88 -35.31 -16.04 28.86
N ALA A 89 -34.91 -15.98 30.13
CA ALA A 89 -33.53 -15.70 30.52
C ALA A 89 -32.56 -16.77 29.99
N ALA A 90 -32.94 -18.06 30.05
CA ALA A 90 -32.16 -19.15 29.49
C ALA A 90 -32.01 -19.03 27.96
N LYS A 91 -33.09 -18.78 27.23
CA LYS A 91 -33.06 -18.57 25.76
C LYS A 91 -32.23 -17.34 25.37
N GLU A 92 -32.31 -16.25 26.12
CA GLU A 92 -31.50 -15.06 25.87
C GLU A 92 -30.01 -15.32 26.12
N ALA A 93 -29.67 -16.05 27.18
CA ALA A 93 -28.29 -16.45 27.48
C ALA A 93 -27.71 -17.36 26.39
N GLU A 94 -28.48 -18.32 25.87
CA GLU A 94 -28.07 -19.17 24.76
C GLU A 94 -27.85 -18.37 23.47
N ARG A 95 -28.77 -17.45 23.14
CA ARG A 95 -28.63 -16.57 21.98
C ARG A 95 -27.39 -15.69 22.07
N LYS A 96 -27.11 -15.10 23.25
CA LYS A 96 -25.88 -14.30 23.48
C LYS A 96 -24.61 -15.13 23.34
N LYS A 97 -24.60 -16.38 23.81
CA LYS A 97 -23.45 -17.30 23.62
C LYS A 97 -23.24 -17.62 22.15
N ALA A 98 -24.30 -17.94 21.41
CA ALA A 98 -24.22 -18.24 19.98
C ALA A 98 -23.74 -17.03 19.15
N GLU A 99 -24.21 -15.82 19.48
CA GLU A 99 -23.78 -14.58 18.83
C GLU A 99 -22.31 -14.26 19.14
N ALA A 100 -21.88 -14.44 20.40
CA ALA A 100 -20.48 -14.28 20.78
C ALA A 100 -19.55 -15.27 20.05
N GLU A 101 -19.95 -16.55 19.94
CA GLU A 101 -19.19 -17.57 19.21
C GLU A 101 -19.12 -17.27 17.71
N HIS A 102 -20.21 -16.77 17.11
CA HIS A 102 -20.23 -16.37 15.70
C HIS A 102 -19.29 -15.17 15.45
N LEU A 103 -19.34 -14.15 16.32
CA LEU A 103 -18.45 -12.99 16.24
C LEU A 103 -16.99 -13.38 16.40
N GLU A 104 -16.66 -14.31 17.32
CA GLU A 104 -15.30 -14.81 17.50
C GLU A 104 -14.80 -15.56 16.26
N LYS A 105 -15.62 -16.45 15.70
CA LYS A 105 -15.30 -17.15 14.44
C LYS A 105 -15.08 -16.18 13.28
N GLU A 106 -15.91 -15.15 13.16
CA GLU A 106 -15.76 -14.12 12.12
C GLU A 106 -14.48 -13.30 12.32
N ARG A 107 -14.15 -12.93 13.57
CA ARG A 107 -12.89 -12.23 13.89
C ARG A 107 -11.68 -13.09 13.52
N LEU A 108 -11.67 -14.36 13.92
CA LEU A 108 -10.60 -15.30 13.58
C LEU A 108 -10.46 -15.52 12.07
N ALA A 109 -11.57 -15.60 11.34
CA ALA A 109 -11.56 -15.72 9.88
C ALA A 109 -10.98 -14.47 9.21
N LYS A 110 -11.37 -13.28 9.66
CA LYS A 110 -10.81 -12.00 9.16
C LYS A 110 -9.33 -11.87 9.48
N GLU A 111 -8.91 -12.26 10.68
CA GLU A 111 -7.49 -12.22 11.10
C GLU A 111 -6.64 -13.17 10.25
N LYS A 112 -7.08 -14.41 10.04
CA LYS A 112 -6.39 -15.38 9.15
C LYS A 112 -6.29 -14.86 7.72
N ALA A 113 -7.39 -14.32 7.17
CA ALA A 113 -7.39 -13.75 5.83
C ALA A 113 -6.47 -12.52 5.70
N ALA A 114 -6.39 -11.68 6.74
CA ALA A 114 -5.48 -10.55 6.77
C ALA A 114 -4.01 -11.01 6.84
N ALA A 115 -3.70 -11.99 7.69
CA ALA A 115 -2.36 -12.57 7.80
C ALA A 115 -1.90 -13.18 6.46
N GLU A 116 -2.76 -13.95 5.79
CA GLU A 116 -2.46 -14.57 4.49
C GLU A 116 -2.23 -13.51 3.39
N ARG A 117 -3.01 -12.43 3.39
CA ARG A 117 -2.80 -11.30 2.46
C ARG A 117 -1.44 -10.62 2.70
N ILE A 118 -1.09 -10.36 3.96
CA ILE A 118 0.20 -9.75 4.31
C ILE A 118 1.36 -10.66 3.90
N GLU A 119 1.25 -11.97 4.11
CA GLU A 119 2.28 -12.93 3.72
C GLU A 119 2.46 -12.99 2.19
N LYS A 120 1.35 -13.05 1.43
CA LYS A 120 1.38 -12.98 -0.04
C LYS A 120 2.00 -11.68 -0.54
N GLU A 121 1.67 -10.55 0.08
CA GLU A 121 2.23 -9.24 -0.29
C GLU A 121 3.74 -9.19 -0.02
N LYS A 122 4.20 -9.67 1.15
CA LYS A 122 5.63 -9.77 1.48
C LYS A 122 6.37 -10.67 0.50
N ALA A 123 5.82 -11.84 0.18
CA ALA A 123 6.44 -12.75 -0.78
C ALA A 123 6.50 -12.14 -2.20
N ALA A 124 5.47 -11.41 -2.63
CA ALA A 124 5.47 -10.70 -3.91
C ALA A 124 6.49 -9.56 -3.94
N ALA A 125 6.59 -8.78 -2.85
CA ALA A 125 7.57 -7.71 -2.72
C ALA A 125 9.01 -8.26 -2.74
N GLU A 126 9.28 -9.35 -2.03
CA GLU A 126 10.59 -10.00 -2.01
C GLU A 126 10.98 -10.55 -3.40
N ARG A 127 10.05 -11.19 -4.11
CA ARG A 127 10.29 -11.65 -5.49
C ARG A 127 10.63 -10.50 -6.42
N LYS A 128 9.87 -9.41 -6.35
CA LYS A 128 10.11 -8.20 -7.18
C LYS A 128 11.44 -7.54 -6.84
N GLN A 129 11.85 -7.55 -5.58
CA GLN A 129 13.15 -7.04 -5.17
C GLN A 129 14.28 -7.92 -5.72
N LYS A 130 14.20 -9.25 -5.57
CA LYS A 130 15.18 -10.19 -6.14
C LYS A 130 15.29 -10.06 -7.66
N GLU A 131 14.16 -9.91 -8.35
CA GLU A 131 14.14 -9.70 -9.81
C GLU A 131 14.82 -8.39 -10.22
N ARG A 132 14.57 -7.29 -9.48
CA ARG A 132 15.26 -6.02 -9.68
C ARG A 132 16.77 -6.14 -9.46
N GLU A 133 17.20 -6.80 -8.38
CA GLU A 133 18.62 -7.00 -8.09
C GLU A 133 19.33 -7.85 -9.15
N ILE A 134 18.67 -8.90 -9.67
CA ILE A 134 19.23 -9.71 -10.77
C ILE A 134 19.35 -8.86 -12.04
N ARG A 135 18.29 -8.11 -12.36
CA ARG A 135 18.28 -7.23 -13.55
C ARG A 135 19.35 -6.15 -13.45
N GLU A 136 19.49 -5.50 -12.31
CA GLU A 136 20.49 -4.47 -12.06
C GLU A 136 21.91 -5.03 -12.17
N LYS A 137 22.17 -6.22 -11.61
CA LYS A 137 23.47 -6.92 -11.77
C LYS A 137 23.75 -7.26 -13.23
N ALA A 138 22.75 -7.74 -13.96
CA ALA A 138 22.90 -8.06 -15.38
C ALA A 138 23.17 -6.79 -16.22
N GLU A 139 22.45 -5.70 -15.97
CA GLU A 139 22.65 -4.41 -16.63
C GLU A 139 24.04 -3.83 -16.31
N ALA A 140 24.48 -3.90 -15.04
CA ALA A 140 25.82 -3.47 -14.64
C ALA A 140 26.93 -4.31 -15.27
N GLU A 141 26.74 -5.63 -15.42
CA GLU A 141 27.69 -6.51 -16.10
C GLU A 141 27.78 -6.19 -17.60
N GLN A 142 26.65 -5.95 -18.26
CA GLN A 142 26.63 -5.54 -19.68
C GLN A 142 27.34 -4.21 -19.89
N GLN A 143 27.07 -3.22 -19.04
CA GLN A 143 27.76 -1.92 -19.11
C GLN A 143 29.27 -2.05 -18.90
N ARG A 144 29.73 -2.91 -17.98
CA ARG A 144 31.16 -3.18 -17.79
C ARG A 144 31.79 -3.81 -19.02
N LYS A 145 31.13 -4.81 -19.62
CA LYS A 145 31.62 -5.46 -20.86
C LYS A 145 31.69 -4.48 -22.02
N GLU A 146 30.68 -3.63 -22.18
CA GLU A 146 30.66 -2.60 -23.22
C GLU A 146 31.75 -1.55 -23.01
N GLN A 147 31.98 -1.11 -21.76
CA GLN A 147 33.08 -0.19 -21.42
C GLN A 147 34.44 -0.82 -21.73
N GLU A 148 34.65 -2.08 -21.35
CA GLU A 148 35.91 -2.79 -21.62
C GLU A 148 36.15 -2.96 -23.13
N GLU A 149 35.12 -3.25 -23.92
CA GLU A 149 35.24 -3.33 -25.38
C GLU A 149 35.54 -1.95 -26.00
N ARG A 150 34.85 -0.90 -25.55
CA ARG A 150 35.13 0.47 -25.97
C ARG A 150 36.55 0.89 -25.64
N GLU A 151 37.06 0.56 -24.45
CA GLU A 151 38.43 0.87 -24.05
C GLU A 151 39.45 0.09 -24.90
N LYS A 152 39.21 -1.21 -25.16
CA LYS A 152 40.07 -2.01 -26.05
C LYS A 152 40.10 -1.47 -27.48
N THR A 153 38.96 -1.05 -28.02
CA THR A 153 38.90 -0.46 -29.37
C THR A 153 39.64 0.87 -29.41
N GLN A 154 39.45 1.73 -28.41
CA GLN A 154 40.18 3.00 -28.30
C GLN A 154 41.69 2.77 -28.19
N ALA A 155 42.14 1.88 -27.30
CA ALA A 155 43.54 1.52 -27.14
C ALA A 155 44.15 1.02 -28.47
N ARG A 156 43.45 0.14 -29.19
CA ARG A 156 43.89 -0.37 -30.50
C ARG A 156 43.97 0.73 -31.56
N THR A 157 43.05 1.69 -31.55
CA THR A 157 43.12 2.83 -32.48
C THR A 157 44.27 3.77 -32.18
N LEU A 158 44.52 4.05 -30.90
CA LEU A 158 45.65 4.88 -30.47
C LEU A 158 46.98 4.20 -30.81
N GLU A 159 47.09 2.89 -30.59
CA GLU A 159 48.29 2.13 -30.95
C GLU A 159 48.56 2.19 -32.46
N LYS A 160 47.54 2.04 -33.31
CA LYS A 160 47.69 2.19 -34.77
C LYS A 160 48.16 3.60 -35.16
N ILE A 161 47.57 4.64 -34.57
CA ILE A 161 47.97 6.03 -34.84
C ILE A 161 49.43 6.25 -34.42
N GLN A 162 49.84 5.70 -33.28
CA GLN A 162 51.23 5.78 -32.81
C GLN A 162 52.19 5.04 -33.75
N GLN A 163 51.83 3.84 -34.22
CA GLN A 163 52.62 3.08 -35.19
C GLN A 163 52.75 3.84 -36.52
N GLU A 164 51.65 4.35 -37.07
CA GLU A 164 51.67 5.15 -38.30
C GLU A 164 52.48 6.45 -38.14
N ALA A 165 52.44 7.08 -36.96
CA ALA A 165 53.25 8.26 -36.67
C ALA A 165 54.74 7.92 -36.61
N LEU A 166 55.12 6.81 -35.97
CA LEU A 166 56.50 6.34 -35.92
C LEU A 166 57.01 5.98 -37.32
N GLU A 167 56.22 5.27 -38.12
CA GLU A 167 56.57 4.94 -39.50
C GLU A 167 56.77 6.20 -40.35
N LYS A 168 55.92 7.22 -40.20
CA LYS A 168 56.09 8.51 -40.90
C LYS A 168 57.38 9.22 -40.48
N VAL A 169 57.70 9.22 -39.19
CA VAL A 169 58.96 9.81 -38.69
C VAL A 169 60.16 9.05 -39.25
N GLU A 170 60.12 7.72 -39.29
CA GLU A 170 61.20 6.91 -39.85
C GLU A 170 61.35 7.13 -41.37
N GLN A 171 60.25 7.19 -42.10
CA GLN A 171 60.26 7.52 -43.53
C GLN A 171 60.84 8.90 -43.79
N GLU A 172 60.48 9.91 -42.99
CA GLU A 172 61.05 11.25 -43.08
C GLU A 172 62.54 11.25 -42.74
N ARG A 173 62.98 10.50 -41.73
CA ARG A 173 64.41 10.33 -41.42
C ARG A 173 65.17 9.72 -42.59
N LEU A 174 64.65 8.64 -43.19
CA LEU A 174 65.26 7.99 -44.35
C LEU A 174 65.26 8.91 -45.59
N ARG A 175 64.23 9.76 -45.74
CA ARG A 175 64.22 10.81 -46.79
C ARG A 175 65.30 11.85 -46.53
N GLN A 176 65.49 12.27 -45.28
CA GLN A 176 66.54 13.21 -44.90
C GLN A 176 67.94 12.63 -45.08
N GLU A 177 68.16 11.37 -44.69
CA GLU A 177 69.43 10.67 -44.87
C GLU A 177 69.78 10.56 -46.37
N ARG A 178 68.86 10.07 -47.21
CA ARG A 178 69.05 10.06 -48.67
C ARG A 178 69.29 11.45 -49.25
N ARG A 179 68.66 12.48 -48.68
CA ARG A 179 68.91 13.87 -49.08
C ARG A 179 70.32 14.32 -48.67
N GLN A 180 70.80 13.93 -47.50
CA GLN A 180 72.15 14.22 -47.02
C GLN A 180 73.20 13.50 -47.88
N GLU A 181 73.02 12.23 -48.20
CA GLU A 181 73.91 11.48 -49.10
C GLU A 181 74.05 12.17 -50.47
N LYS A 182 72.94 12.67 -51.03
CA LYS A 182 72.95 13.46 -52.28
C LYS A 182 73.73 14.76 -52.11
N LEU A 183 73.56 15.47 -50.99
CA LEU A 183 74.31 16.69 -50.71
C LEU A 183 75.81 16.43 -50.53
N GLU A 184 76.21 15.33 -49.88
CA GLU A 184 77.61 14.93 -49.75
C GLU A 184 78.23 14.58 -51.10
N THR A 185 77.50 13.81 -51.91
CA THR A 185 77.93 13.48 -53.28
C THR A 185 78.06 14.74 -54.14
N LEU A 186 77.11 15.67 -54.00
CA LEU A 186 77.16 16.97 -54.69
C LEU A 186 78.39 17.78 -54.28
N LYS A 187 78.69 17.86 -52.97
CA LYS A 187 79.91 18.53 -52.47
C LYS A 187 81.18 17.91 -53.05
N PHE A 188 81.22 16.58 -53.21
CA PHE A 188 82.35 15.90 -53.85
C PHE A 188 82.53 16.38 -55.30
N TYR A 189 81.46 16.39 -56.10
CA TYR A 189 81.53 16.86 -57.49
C TYR A 189 81.91 18.34 -57.58
N GLU A 190 81.33 19.19 -56.73
CA GLU A 190 81.66 20.62 -56.68
C GLU A 190 83.13 20.85 -56.36
N ASN A 191 83.67 20.18 -55.35
CA ASN A 191 85.07 20.28 -54.99
C ASN A 191 85.97 19.77 -56.13
N PHE A 192 85.59 18.68 -56.81
CA PHE A 192 86.34 18.20 -57.97
C PHE A 192 86.39 19.24 -59.10
N LEU A 193 85.26 19.88 -59.42
CA LEU A 193 85.16 20.88 -60.48
C LEU A 193 85.97 22.14 -60.15
N ILE A 194 86.03 22.54 -58.88
CA ILE A 194 86.87 23.64 -58.42
C ILE A 194 88.35 23.32 -58.62
N GLN A 195 88.78 22.11 -58.27
CA GLN A 195 90.19 21.70 -58.34
C GLN A 195 90.65 21.35 -59.76
N ASN A 196 89.75 20.85 -60.63
CA ASN A 196 90.08 20.31 -61.94
C ASN A 196 89.22 20.89 -63.08
N PRO A 197 89.15 22.22 -63.25
CA PRO A 197 88.18 22.88 -64.11
C PRO A 197 88.41 22.71 -65.62
N LYS A 198 89.53 22.10 -66.05
CA LYS A 198 89.86 21.91 -67.48
C LYS A 198 89.97 20.44 -67.89
N LEU A 199 89.67 19.52 -66.98
CA LEU A 199 89.78 18.10 -67.25
C LEU A 199 88.61 17.63 -68.12
N SER A 200 88.84 16.68 -69.03
CA SER A 200 87.77 16.14 -69.89
C SER A 200 86.58 15.57 -69.10
N LYS A 201 86.81 15.10 -67.86
CA LYS A 201 85.75 14.62 -66.93
C LYS A 201 84.94 15.74 -66.26
N ALA A 202 85.33 17.00 -66.39
CA ALA A 202 84.60 18.11 -65.76
C ALA A 202 83.18 18.27 -66.33
N ALA A 203 82.97 17.99 -67.62
CA ALA A 203 81.64 18.01 -68.22
C ALA A 203 80.73 16.90 -67.67
N GLU A 204 81.29 15.70 -67.42
CA GLU A 204 80.59 14.56 -66.82
C GLU A 204 80.16 14.88 -65.39
N PHE A 205 81.10 15.29 -64.54
CA PHE A 205 80.80 15.61 -63.14
C PHE A 205 79.95 16.87 -62.97
N GLY A 206 80.09 17.84 -63.88
CA GLY A 206 79.18 18.98 -63.96
C GLY A 206 77.74 18.54 -64.24
N TYR A 207 77.57 17.60 -65.17
CA TYR A 207 76.25 17.07 -65.50
C TYR A 207 75.65 16.25 -64.35
N GLN A 208 76.44 15.40 -63.71
CA GLN A 208 76.02 14.64 -62.51
C GLN A 208 75.65 15.58 -61.35
N ALA A 209 76.40 16.66 -61.14
CA ALA A 209 76.06 17.70 -60.16
C ALA A 209 74.74 18.42 -60.51
N ALA A 210 74.52 18.72 -61.80
CA ALA A 210 73.26 19.33 -62.25
C ALA A 210 72.05 18.40 -62.04
N GLN A 211 72.21 17.08 -62.26
CA GLN A 211 71.18 16.08 -61.98
C GLN A 211 70.87 16.00 -60.48
N LEU A 212 71.87 15.96 -59.62
CA LEU A 212 71.67 15.92 -58.17
C LEU A 212 70.96 17.18 -57.65
N ARG A 213 71.36 18.37 -58.12
CA ARG A 213 70.67 19.62 -57.77
C ARG A 213 69.23 19.64 -58.25
N PHE A 214 68.95 19.10 -59.44
CA PHE A 214 67.59 18.94 -59.94
C PHE A 214 66.74 18.04 -59.02
N GLU A 215 67.28 16.90 -58.59
CA GLU A 215 66.61 15.99 -57.67
C GLU A 215 66.40 16.56 -56.25
N LEU A 216 67.28 17.47 -55.82
CA LEU A 216 67.15 18.21 -54.55
C LEU A 216 66.12 19.36 -54.64
N GLY A 217 65.60 19.64 -55.83
CA GLY A 217 64.68 20.75 -56.09
C GLY A 217 65.37 22.11 -56.27
N GLU A 218 66.69 22.15 -56.36
CA GLU A 218 67.51 23.35 -56.56
C GLU A 218 67.55 23.73 -58.05
N LEU A 219 66.37 23.97 -58.61
CA LEU A 219 66.16 24.09 -60.06
C LEU A 219 67.00 25.20 -60.71
N GLU A 220 67.14 26.35 -60.06
CA GLU A 220 67.92 27.47 -60.61
C GLU A 220 69.40 27.12 -60.75
N GLN A 221 69.94 26.43 -59.74
CA GLN A 221 71.34 26.06 -59.68
C GLN A 221 71.64 24.89 -60.62
N ALA A 222 70.73 23.92 -60.72
CA ALA A 222 70.79 22.87 -61.72
C ALA A 222 70.76 23.42 -63.15
N GLN A 223 69.91 24.41 -63.41
CA GLN A 223 69.81 25.08 -64.71
C GLN A 223 71.08 25.87 -65.06
N ALA A 224 71.67 26.57 -64.09
CA ALA A 224 72.92 27.29 -64.27
C ALA A 224 74.09 26.35 -64.61
N LEU A 225 74.22 25.22 -63.91
CA LEU A 225 75.23 24.20 -64.23
C LEU A 225 75.03 23.62 -65.63
N CYS A 226 73.78 23.34 -66.03
CA CYS A 226 73.49 22.89 -67.39
C CYS A 226 73.95 23.92 -68.44
N ALA A 227 73.63 25.20 -68.24
CA ALA A 227 74.06 26.28 -69.15
C ALA A 227 75.59 26.38 -69.24
N GLN A 228 76.29 26.26 -68.11
CA GLN A 228 77.75 26.28 -68.07
C GLN A 228 78.37 25.12 -68.86
N ILE A 229 77.85 23.90 -68.71
CA ILE A 229 78.34 22.73 -69.47
C ILE A 229 78.16 22.92 -70.98
N ILE A 230 77.00 23.45 -71.39
CA ILE A 230 76.68 23.70 -72.80
C ILE A 230 77.64 24.74 -73.40
N MET A 231 78.00 25.77 -72.65
CA MET A 231 78.90 26.83 -73.10
C MET A 231 80.37 26.41 -73.09
N ASP A 232 80.83 25.80 -72.00
CA ASP A 232 82.26 25.52 -71.79
C ASP A 232 82.71 24.22 -72.48
N TYR A 233 81.78 23.29 -72.74
CA TYR A 233 82.06 21.96 -73.30
C TYR A 233 81.12 21.55 -74.45
N PRO A 234 80.96 22.35 -75.52
CA PRO A 234 79.97 22.09 -76.58
C PRO A 234 80.19 20.79 -77.35
N GLY A 235 81.41 20.26 -77.39
CA GLY A 235 81.75 18.98 -78.04
C GLY A 235 81.61 17.74 -77.13
N SER A 236 81.22 17.93 -75.86
CA SER A 236 81.06 16.83 -74.91
C SER A 236 79.72 16.10 -75.12
N PRO A 237 79.64 14.77 -74.95
CA PRO A 237 78.38 14.04 -74.98
C PRO A 237 77.37 14.57 -73.94
N TYR A 238 77.86 15.15 -72.84
CA TYR A 238 77.03 15.71 -71.77
C TYR A 238 76.41 17.07 -72.12
N ALA A 239 76.86 17.77 -73.16
CA ALA A 239 76.26 19.04 -73.57
C ALA A 239 74.83 18.86 -74.10
N GLY A 240 74.59 17.80 -74.89
CA GLY A 240 73.26 17.46 -75.37
C GLY A 240 72.33 16.97 -74.24
N GLU A 241 72.87 16.25 -73.25
CA GLU A 241 72.11 15.82 -72.07
C GLU A 241 71.76 17.00 -71.16
N ALA A 242 72.69 17.95 -70.99
CA ALA A 242 72.49 19.20 -70.27
C ALA A 242 71.42 20.08 -70.94
N GLN A 243 71.38 20.16 -72.28
CA GLN A 243 70.31 20.87 -73.01
C GLN A 243 68.93 20.28 -72.71
N LYS A 244 68.80 18.95 -72.72
CA LYS A 244 67.53 18.27 -72.38
C LYS A 244 67.11 18.55 -70.95
N LEU A 245 68.04 18.47 -69.99
CA LEU A 245 67.75 18.75 -68.59
C LEU A 245 67.39 20.23 -68.36
N PHE A 246 68.09 21.15 -69.01
CA PHE A 246 67.79 22.59 -68.99
C PHE A 246 66.36 22.89 -69.48
N GLY A 247 65.93 22.25 -70.58
CA GLY A 247 64.56 22.36 -71.08
C GLY A 247 63.54 21.88 -70.05
N LYS A 248 63.74 20.67 -69.51
CA LYS A 248 62.87 20.10 -68.47
C LYS A 248 62.75 21.01 -67.24
N ILE A 249 63.87 21.58 -66.78
CA ILE A 249 63.87 22.50 -65.64
C ILE A 249 63.09 23.78 -65.97
N SER A 250 63.26 24.32 -67.18
CA SER A 250 62.55 25.53 -67.64
C SER A 250 61.04 25.31 -67.66
N ASP A 251 60.59 24.17 -68.19
CA ASP A 251 59.18 23.80 -68.23
C ASP A 251 58.60 23.65 -66.81
N LEU A 252 59.32 22.97 -65.91
CA LEU A 252 58.92 22.80 -64.51
C LEU A 252 58.84 24.12 -63.75
N ARG A 253 59.83 25.02 -63.93
CA ARG A 253 59.83 26.34 -63.30
C ARG A 253 58.63 27.17 -63.79
N LYS A 254 58.33 27.14 -65.09
CA LYS A 254 57.16 27.81 -65.66
C LYS A 254 55.85 27.26 -65.08
N ALA A 255 55.71 25.93 -65.01
CA ALA A 255 54.53 25.28 -64.43
C ALA A 255 54.34 25.59 -62.93
N MET A 256 55.42 25.81 -62.17
CA MET A 256 55.34 26.24 -60.77
C MET A 256 54.98 27.72 -60.60
N GLN A 257 55.32 28.57 -61.57
CA GLN A 257 54.94 29.99 -61.56
C GLN A 257 53.47 30.18 -61.93
N GLU A 258 52.92 29.36 -62.83
CA GLU A 258 51.51 29.40 -63.23
C GLU A 258 50.54 28.82 -62.17
N LYS A 259 51.06 28.11 -61.16
CA LYS A 259 50.28 27.51 -60.05
C LYS A 259 50.28 28.31 -58.75
N LYS A 260 50.95 29.46 -58.71
CA LYS A 260 50.94 30.41 -57.59
C LYS A 260 49.93 31.51 -57.85
#